data_AF-A0A1V6PDV7-F1
#
_entry.id   AF-A0A1V6PDV7-F1
#
_cell.length_a   1.000
_cell.length_b   1.000
_cell.length_c   1.000
_cell.angle_alpha   90.00
_cell.angle_beta   90.00
_cell.angle_gamma   90.00
#
_symmetry.space_group_name_H-M   'P 1'
#
loop_
_entity.id
_entity.type
_entity.pdbx_description
1 polymer ?
#
loop_
_entity_poly.entity_id
_entity_poly.type
_entity_poly.pdbx_seq_one_letter_code
_entity_poly.pdbx_strand_id
1 'polypeptide(L)'
;MFKPSNPMMARLRLTTKQVGGGYYKGNRVGSMGHFDHKGNYVIDWKKVRTYVVPDDLDSFKLTPFVTKRAEPKRSLYTKEIEQNGRTYTVVDKMKGKDFVDLWQERNGEEVYQRELEQYKKELREMREKRKELKKSQEKSQ
;
A
#
# COMPACT_ATOMS: atom_id res chain seq x y z
N MET A 1 -22.97 -30.84 -30.42
CA MET A 1 -21.67 -30.47 -29.80
C MET A 1 -20.67 -31.57 -30.13
N PHE A 2 -19.61 -31.26 -30.88
CA PHE A 2 -18.60 -32.23 -31.30
C PHE A 2 -17.81 -32.70 -30.08
N LYS A 3 -17.88 -34.00 -29.77
CA LYS A 3 -17.05 -34.62 -28.73
C LYS A 3 -15.71 -34.99 -29.38
N PRO A 4 -14.56 -34.51 -28.87
CA PRO A 4 -13.27 -34.84 -29.45
C PRO A 4 -13.01 -36.35 -29.39
N SER A 5 -12.24 -36.86 -30.35
CA SER A 5 -11.92 -38.28 -30.44
C SER A 5 -11.09 -38.74 -29.23
N ASN A 6 -11.25 -40.02 -28.86
CA ASN A 6 -10.56 -40.64 -27.72
C ASN A 6 -9.02 -40.39 -27.68
N PRO A 7 -8.27 -40.48 -28.79
CA PRO A 7 -6.82 -40.19 -28.77
C PRO A 7 -6.51 -38.71 -28.54
N MET A 8 -7.41 -37.80 -28.91
CA MET A 8 -7.26 -36.36 -28.67
C MET A 8 -7.51 -36.02 -27.19
N MET A 9 -8.46 -36.72 -26.53
CA MET A 9 -8.70 -36.59 -25.09
C MET A 9 -7.53 -37.09 -24.23
N ALA A 10 -6.80 -38.12 -24.69
CA ALA A 10 -5.69 -38.72 -23.95
C ALA A 10 -4.48 -37.79 -23.72
N ARG A 11 -4.34 -36.70 -24.49
CA ARG A 11 -3.24 -35.74 -24.38
C ARG A 11 -3.63 -34.40 -23.75
N LEU A 12 -4.91 -34.19 -23.44
CA LEU A 12 -5.37 -32.97 -22.81
C LEU A 12 -5.13 -33.03 -21.30
N ARG A 13 -4.86 -31.86 -20.70
CA ARG A 13 -4.68 -31.77 -19.24
C ARG A 13 -5.98 -32.15 -18.54
N LEU A 14 -5.87 -33.04 -17.55
CA LEU A 14 -7.01 -33.47 -16.75
C LEU A 14 -7.67 -32.28 -16.02
N THR A 15 -8.99 -32.30 -16.05
CA THR A 15 -9.92 -31.41 -15.36
C THR A 15 -10.77 -32.23 -14.40
N THR A 16 -11.46 -31.57 -13.48
CA THR A 16 -12.28 -32.22 -12.44
C THR A 16 -13.43 -33.06 -12.99
N LYS A 17 -13.82 -32.88 -14.26
CA LYS A 17 -14.98 -33.58 -14.87
C LYS A 17 -14.59 -34.72 -15.80
N GLN A 18 -13.29 -34.96 -15.99
CA GLN A 18 -12.78 -35.98 -16.91
C GLN A 18 -12.49 -37.33 -16.23
N VAL A 19 -12.40 -37.37 -14.89
CA VAL A 19 -12.04 -38.57 -14.11
C VAL A 19 -13.09 -38.77 -13.02
N GLY A 20 -13.32 -40.02 -12.62
CA GLY A 20 -14.23 -40.40 -11.53
C GLY A 20 -13.69 -40.12 -10.13
N GLY A 21 -14.10 -40.94 -9.16
CA GLY A 21 -13.72 -40.78 -7.76
C GLY A 21 -12.20 -40.76 -7.52
N GLY A 22 -11.76 -39.94 -6.57
CA GLY A 22 -10.35 -39.85 -6.14
C GLY A 22 -9.52 -38.76 -6.81
N TYR A 23 -9.97 -38.19 -7.94
CA TYR A 23 -9.29 -37.05 -8.57
C TYR A 23 -9.85 -35.71 -8.09
N TYR A 24 -9.16 -35.06 -7.16
CA TYR A 24 -9.47 -33.69 -6.74
C TYR A 24 -8.51 -32.68 -7.36
N LYS A 25 -9.05 -31.62 -7.97
CA LYS A 25 -8.28 -30.49 -8.51
C LYS A 25 -8.94 -29.18 -8.10
N GLY A 26 -8.21 -28.37 -7.33
CA GLY A 26 -8.72 -27.11 -6.80
C GLY A 26 -8.77 -25.96 -7.83
N ASN A 27 -9.57 -24.94 -7.52
CA ASN A 27 -9.80 -23.75 -8.36
C ASN A 27 -9.10 -22.47 -7.82
N ARG A 28 -7.97 -22.63 -7.11
CA ARG A 28 -7.22 -21.50 -6.49
C ARG A 28 -8.05 -20.63 -5.53
N VAL A 29 -9.06 -21.22 -4.88
CA VAL A 29 -9.86 -20.51 -3.87
C VAL A 29 -9.05 -20.11 -2.62
N GLY A 30 -7.88 -20.73 -2.42
CA GLY A 30 -7.03 -20.55 -1.23
C GLY A 30 -7.46 -21.46 -0.08
N SER A 31 -6.57 -21.66 0.90
CA SER A 31 -6.92 -22.43 2.11
C SER A 31 -7.51 -21.49 3.18
N MET A 32 -8.75 -21.75 3.57
CA MET A 32 -9.48 -20.97 4.59
C MET A 32 -9.40 -21.59 5.99
N GLY A 33 -8.53 -22.57 6.19
CA GLY A 33 -8.54 -23.43 7.37
C GLY A 33 -7.66 -24.65 7.20
N HIS A 34 -8.04 -25.75 7.85
CA HIS A 34 -7.36 -27.04 7.77
C HIS A 34 -8.34 -28.20 7.92
N PHE A 35 -7.94 -29.39 7.44
CA PHE A 35 -8.67 -30.62 7.73
C PHE A 35 -8.26 -31.17 9.10
N ASP A 36 -9.23 -31.63 9.89
CA ASP A 36 -8.96 -32.39 11.10
C ASP A 36 -8.56 -33.84 10.76
N HIS A 37 -8.10 -34.60 11.77
CA HIS A 37 -7.73 -36.00 11.57
C HIS A 37 -8.90 -36.90 11.13
N LYS A 38 -10.15 -36.48 11.39
CA LYS A 38 -11.37 -37.22 11.04
C LYS A 38 -11.90 -36.88 9.63
N GLY A 39 -11.24 -35.97 8.92
CA GLY A 39 -11.62 -35.52 7.58
C GLY A 39 -12.61 -34.35 7.53
N ASN A 40 -12.98 -33.75 8.67
CA ASN A 40 -13.78 -32.53 8.71
C ASN A 40 -12.93 -31.31 8.38
N TYR A 41 -13.53 -30.28 7.79
CA TYR A 41 -12.85 -29.01 7.53
C TYR A 41 -13.17 -28.00 8.64
N VAL A 42 -12.14 -27.49 9.31
CA VAL A 42 -12.25 -26.45 10.34
C VAL A 42 -11.77 -25.12 9.76
N ILE A 43 -12.61 -24.09 9.87
CA ILE A 43 -12.37 -22.75 9.31
C ILE A 43 -11.49 -21.93 10.25
N ASP A 44 -10.45 -21.30 9.70
CA ASP A 44 -9.62 -20.30 10.37
C ASP A 44 -10.04 -18.90 9.89
N TRP A 45 -10.79 -18.20 10.75
CA TRP A 45 -11.34 -16.87 10.44
C TRP A 45 -10.27 -15.82 10.12
N LYS A 46 -9.00 -16.01 10.53
CA LYS A 46 -7.90 -15.10 10.18
C LYS A 46 -7.52 -15.18 8.69
N LYS A 47 -7.81 -16.30 8.02
CA LYS A 47 -7.53 -16.52 6.59
C LYS A 47 -8.71 -16.18 5.69
N VAL A 48 -9.90 -16.02 6.27
CA VAL A 48 -11.11 -15.66 5.53
C VAL A 48 -10.98 -14.22 5.05
N ARG A 49 -11.05 -14.03 3.73
CA ARG A 49 -10.99 -12.71 3.11
C ARG A 49 -12.29 -11.96 3.34
N THR A 50 -12.20 -10.72 3.81
CA THR A 50 -13.32 -9.77 3.91
C THR A 50 -13.11 -8.63 2.91
N TYR A 51 -14.20 -8.09 2.39
CA TYR A 51 -14.20 -6.89 1.55
C TYR A 51 -14.85 -5.77 2.36
N VAL A 52 -14.02 -4.88 2.90
CA VAL A 52 -14.48 -3.81 3.79
C VAL A 52 -15.13 -2.71 2.95
N VAL A 53 -16.40 -2.45 3.23
CA VAL A 53 -17.16 -1.35 2.63
C VAL A 53 -16.97 -0.11 3.52
N PRO A 54 -16.58 1.06 2.98
CA PRO A 54 -16.50 2.29 3.75
C PRO A 54 -17.86 2.72 4.28
N ASP A 55 -17.87 3.36 5.45
CA ASP A 55 -19.07 3.99 5.99
C ASP A 55 -19.51 5.17 5.10
N ASP A 56 -20.81 5.47 5.10
CA ASP A 56 -21.42 6.60 4.38
C ASP A 56 -21.28 6.59 2.84
N LEU A 57 -21.06 5.41 2.24
CA LEU A 57 -20.94 5.25 0.79
C LEU A 57 -22.20 5.70 0.02
N ASP A 58 -23.36 5.60 0.64
CA ASP A 58 -24.67 6.00 0.10
C ASP A 58 -24.82 7.53 0.00
N SER A 59 -24.22 8.28 0.92
CA SER A 59 -24.23 9.74 0.94
C SER A 59 -23.05 10.37 0.17
N PHE A 60 -22.10 9.55 -0.27
CA PHE A 60 -20.87 10.03 -0.91
C PHE A 60 -21.13 10.61 -2.31
N LYS A 61 -20.56 11.78 -2.57
CA LYS A 61 -20.86 12.56 -3.78
C LYS A 61 -20.11 12.10 -5.04
N LEU A 62 -19.01 11.36 -4.89
CA LEU A 62 -18.21 10.95 -6.03
C LEU A 62 -18.88 9.79 -6.78
N THR A 63 -19.02 9.94 -8.09
CA THR A 63 -19.59 8.93 -8.97
C THR A 63 -18.49 8.36 -9.89
N PRO A 64 -18.69 7.17 -10.50
CA PRO A 64 -17.70 6.60 -11.41
C PRO A 64 -17.49 7.39 -12.71
N PHE A 65 -18.27 8.45 -12.95
CA PHE A 65 -18.20 9.27 -14.15
C PHE A 65 -17.88 10.73 -13.81
N VAL A 66 -17.18 11.39 -14.73
CA VAL A 66 -16.89 12.83 -14.67
C VAL A 66 -17.62 13.52 -15.82
N THR A 67 -18.08 14.75 -15.60
CA THR A 67 -18.75 15.53 -16.65
C THR A 67 -17.78 15.85 -17.79
N LYS A 68 -18.22 15.72 -19.05
CA LYS A 68 -17.40 16.07 -20.23
C LYS A 68 -16.96 17.54 -20.30
N ARG A 69 -17.61 18.42 -19.54
CA ARG A 69 -17.24 19.83 -19.40
C ARG A 69 -15.94 20.02 -18.61
N ALA A 70 -15.59 19.06 -17.76
CA ALA A 70 -14.33 19.08 -17.04
C ALA A 70 -13.23 18.56 -17.96
N GLU A 71 -12.29 19.42 -18.32
CA GLU A 71 -11.15 19.03 -19.15
C GLU A 71 -10.21 18.09 -18.40
N PRO A 72 -9.69 17.02 -19.04
CA PRO A 72 -8.71 16.15 -18.43
C PRO A 72 -7.42 16.91 -18.07
N LYS A 73 -7.13 17.03 -16.77
CA LYS A 73 -5.90 17.66 -16.29
C LYS A 73 -4.74 16.68 -16.37
N ARG A 74 -3.61 17.13 -16.93
CA ARG A 74 -2.34 16.39 -16.91
C ARG A 74 -1.69 16.50 -15.53
N SER A 75 -0.73 15.62 -15.24
CA SER A 75 0.04 15.68 -13.99
C SER A 75 0.80 17.00 -13.87
N LEU A 76 0.90 17.51 -12.64
CA LEU A 76 1.78 18.66 -12.32
C LEU A 76 3.25 18.27 -12.39
N TYR A 77 3.56 17.00 -12.10
CA TYR A 77 4.92 16.45 -12.17
C TYR A 77 5.30 16.18 -13.62
N THR A 78 6.16 17.04 -14.15
CA THR A 78 6.61 17.01 -15.53
C THR A 78 8.11 17.33 -15.55
N LYS A 79 8.85 16.64 -16.41
CA LYS A 79 10.27 16.84 -16.62
C LYS A 79 10.55 17.03 -18.10
N GLU A 80 11.36 18.02 -18.42
CA GLU A 80 11.87 18.21 -19.77
C GLU A 80 13.11 17.31 -19.96
N ILE A 81 13.11 16.57 -21.06
CA ILE A 81 14.20 15.69 -21.44
C ILE A 81 14.64 16.09 -22.84
N GLU A 82 15.93 16.33 -23.02
CA GLU A 82 16.52 16.56 -24.34
C GLU A 82 16.90 15.22 -24.96
N GLN A 83 16.35 14.93 -26.14
CA GLN A 83 16.77 13.81 -26.97
C GLN A 83 16.94 14.28 -28.41
N ASN A 84 18.10 14.00 -29.01
CA ASN A 84 18.41 14.31 -30.41
C ASN A 84 18.18 15.78 -30.78
N GLY A 85 18.57 16.71 -29.88
CA GLY A 85 18.42 18.16 -30.11
C GLY A 85 16.99 18.69 -30.02
N ARG A 86 16.03 17.91 -29.52
CA ARG A 86 14.65 18.32 -29.25
C ARG A 86 14.29 18.11 -27.79
N THR A 87 13.61 19.08 -27.19
CA THR A 87 13.07 19.01 -25.82
C THR A 87 11.71 18.31 -25.83
N TYR A 88 11.55 17.30 -24.97
CA TYR A 88 10.30 16.59 -24.77
C TYR A 88 9.83 16.74 -23.33
N THR A 89 8.57 17.11 -23.18
CA THR A 89 7.89 17.23 -21.90
C THR A 89 7.31 15.87 -21.51
N VAL A 90 7.92 15.20 -20.54
CA VAL A 90 7.53 13.85 -20.08
C VAL A 90 6.93 13.93 -18.68
N VAL A 91 5.91 13.13 -18.42
CA VAL A 91 5.33 13.00 -17.07
C VAL A 91 6.37 12.39 -16.13
N ASP A 92 6.69 13.10 -15.06
CA ASP A 92 7.56 12.60 -13.99
C ASP A 92 6.71 12.04 -12.83
N LYS A 93 7.35 11.29 -11.95
CA LYS A 93 6.73 10.79 -10.72
C LYS A 93 6.94 11.79 -9.58
N MET A 94 5.95 11.87 -8.69
CA MET A 94 6.09 12.57 -7.41
C MET A 94 7.28 12.01 -6.64
N LYS A 95 8.19 12.88 -6.20
CA LYS A 95 9.36 12.47 -5.40
C LYS A 95 9.01 12.46 -3.93
N GLY A 96 9.80 11.74 -3.15
CA GLY A 96 9.62 11.69 -1.69
C GLY A 96 9.72 13.07 -1.03
N LYS A 97 10.59 13.96 -1.54
CA LYS A 97 10.70 15.34 -1.05
C LYS A 97 9.42 16.12 -1.29
N ASP A 98 8.86 16.06 -2.51
CA ASP A 98 7.61 16.73 -2.86
C ASP A 98 6.45 16.30 -1.94
N PHE A 99 6.44 15.05 -1.48
CA PHE A 99 5.47 14.57 -0.50
C PHE A 99 5.67 15.17 0.88
N VAL A 100 6.92 15.24 1.35
CA VAL A 100 7.24 15.83 2.66
C VAL A 100 6.85 17.31 2.67
N ASP A 101 7.19 18.04 1.60
CA ASP A 101 6.86 19.46 1.46
C ASP A 101 5.32 19.65 1.48
N LEU A 102 4.58 18.89 0.66
CA LEU A 102 3.11 18.92 0.64
C LEU A 102 2.47 18.52 1.99
N TRP A 103 3.06 17.56 2.70
CA TRP A 103 2.60 17.15 4.02
C TRP A 103 2.83 18.25 5.06
N GLN A 104 3.97 18.93 5.02
CA GLN A 104 4.28 20.04 5.92
C GLN A 104 3.33 21.21 5.70
N GLU A 105 3.04 21.56 4.44
CA GLU A 105 2.10 22.61 4.09
C GLU A 105 0.68 22.32 4.59
N ARG A 106 0.22 21.07 4.45
CA ARG A 106 -1.14 20.68 4.83
C ARG A 106 -1.33 20.51 6.34
N ASN A 107 -0.29 20.11 7.07
CA ASN A 107 -0.35 19.78 8.49
C ASN A 107 0.53 20.70 9.34
N GLY A 108 0.57 22.01 9.02
CA GLY A 108 1.47 22.97 9.66
C GLY A 108 1.39 23.00 11.19
N GLU A 109 0.22 22.74 11.78
CA GLU A 109 0.04 22.65 13.23
C GLU A 109 0.83 21.48 13.86
N GLU A 110 0.79 20.31 13.24
CA GLU A 110 1.52 19.12 13.71
C GLU A 110 3.04 19.33 13.60
N VAL A 111 3.48 19.96 12.50
CA VAL A 111 4.89 20.32 12.29
C VAL A 111 5.37 21.28 13.37
N TYR A 112 4.62 22.36 13.63
CA TYR A 112 4.96 23.35 14.63
C TYR A 112 5.03 22.76 16.05
N GLN A 113 4.07 21.90 16.41
CA GLN A 113 4.10 21.20 17.70
C GLN A 113 5.35 20.33 17.83
N ARG A 114 5.71 19.58 16.79
CA ARG A 114 6.90 18.75 16.77
C ARG A 114 8.20 19.56 16.88
N GLU A 115 8.30 20.70 16.20
CA GLU A 115 9.45 21.61 16.29
C GLU A 115 9.60 22.19 17.69
N LEU A 116 8.50 22.61 18.32
CA LEU A 116 8.52 23.07 19.71
C LEU A 116 8.98 21.99 20.69
N GLU A 117 8.54 20.74 20.50
CA GLU A 117 8.97 19.60 21.32
C GLU A 117 10.46 19.32 21.18
N GLN A 118 10.98 19.35 19.95
CA GLN A 118 12.41 19.22 19.68
C GLN A 118 13.21 20.34 20.35
N TYR A 119 12.79 21.59 20.18
CA TYR A 119 13.44 22.74 20.83
C TYR A 119 13.45 22.61 22.36
N LYS A 120 12.32 22.22 22.97
CA LYS A 120 12.23 22.00 24.42
C LYS A 120 13.18 20.90 24.89
N LYS A 121 13.31 19.82 24.11
CA LYS A 121 14.21 18.71 24.41
C LYS A 121 15.67 19.15 24.33
N GLU A 122 16.07 19.85 23.27
CA GLU A 122 17.42 20.41 23.11
C GLU A 122 17.76 21.37 24.25
N LEU A 123 16.82 22.26 24.62
CA LEU A 123 17.01 23.20 25.72
C LEU A 123 17.23 22.47 27.06
N ARG A 124 16.53 21.35 27.27
CA ARG A 124 16.71 20.50 28.46
C ARG A 124 18.08 19.83 28.46
N GLU A 125 18.49 19.22 27.35
CA GLU A 125 19.79 18.58 27.21
C GLU A 125 20.94 19.58 27.40
N MET A 126 20.81 20.79 26.85
CA MET A 126 21.79 21.87 27.05
C MET A 126 21.88 22.32 28.51
N ARG A 127 20.75 22.39 29.22
CA ARG A 127 20.73 22.70 30.66
C ARG A 127 21.40 21.61 31.48
N GLU A 128 21.18 20.33 31.14
CA GLU A 128 21.80 19.19 31.81
C GLU A 128 23.31 19.17 31.56
N LYS A 129 23.77 19.29 30.30
CA LYS A 129 25.20 19.43 29.96
C LYS A 129 25.87 20.61 30.68
N ARG A 130 25.20 21.76 30.77
CA ARG A 130 25.74 22.93 31.49
C ARG A 130 25.88 22.68 32.99
N LYS A 131 24.97 21.92 33.61
CA LYS A 131 25.09 21.50 35.02
C LYS A 131 26.26 20.54 35.22
N GLU A 132 26.43 19.57 34.30
CA GLU A 132 27.55 18.63 34.35
C GLU A 132 28.90 19.33 34.20
N LEU A 133 29.02 20.28 33.27
CA LEU A 133 30.25 21.06 33.07
C LEU A 133 30.63 21.90 34.29
N LYS A 134 29.66 22.50 34.99
CA LYS A 134 29.93 23.21 36.25
C LYS A 134 30.44 22.25 37.33
N LYS A 135 29.80 21.08 37.46
CA LYS A 135 30.17 20.06 38.44
C LYS A 135 31.55 19.45 38.18
N SER A 136 32.00 19.39 36.92
CA SER A 136 33.36 18.94 36.59
C SER A 136 34.41 20.02 36.87
N GLN A 137 34.11 21.30 36.62
CA GLN A 137 34.98 22.42 36.96
C GLN A 137 35.19 22.58 38.47
N GLU A 138 34.13 22.39 39.27
CA GLU A 138 34.19 22.41 40.74
C GLU A 138 34.95 21.22 41.35
N LYS A 139 35.18 20.13 40.60
CA LYS A 139 35.94 18.95 41.06
C LYS A 139 37.43 18.99 40.71
N SER A 140 37.85 19.94 39.87
CA SER A 140 39.25 20.11 39.44
C SER A 140 39.98 21.26 40.16
N GLN A 141 39.31 21.96 41.07
CA GLN A 141 39.90 22.90 42.04
C GLN A 141 39.95 22.25 43.42
#